data_AF-A0A356L3C6-F1
#
_entry.id   AF-A0A356L3C6-F1
#
_cell.length_a   1.000
_cell.length_b   1.000
_cell.length_c   1.000
_cell.angle_alpha   90.00
_cell.angle_beta   90.00
_cell.angle_gamma   90.00
#
_symmetry.space_group_name_H-M   'P 1'
#
loop_
_entity.id
_entity.type
_entity.pdbx_description
1 polymer ?
#
loop_
_entity_poly.entity_id
_entity_poly.type
_entity_poly.pdbx_seq_one_letter_code
_entity_poly.pdbx_strand_id
1 'polypeptide(L)'
;MFQNQIEIKNLRGGKGSVLMEKWDVLPPHCKLYSRITIPEDCSIGAHVHANDEEIVYCLSGNGKVMIDGVCHPFLPGMVDHTSPWIILC
;
A
#
# COMPACT_ATOMS: atom_id res chain seq x y z
N MET A 1 9.94 12.70 -9.99
CA MET A 1 9.94 11.41 -10.69
C MET A 1 10.02 10.30 -9.65
N PHE A 2 9.69 9.06 -9.99
CA PHE A 2 9.96 7.94 -9.09
C PHE A 2 11.48 7.73 -8.96
N GLN A 3 11.93 7.59 -7.72
CA GLN A 3 13.30 7.24 -7.38
C GLN A 3 13.55 5.74 -7.62
N ASN A 4 14.80 5.31 -7.38
CA ASN A 4 15.19 3.91 -7.49
C ASN A 4 14.30 3.00 -6.62
N GLN A 5 14.03 1.82 -7.14
CA GLN A 5 13.31 0.78 -6.44
C GLN A 5 14.13 0.22 -5.28
N ILE A 6 13.50 0.09 -4.11
CA ILE A 6 14.08 -0.54 -2.92
C ILE A 6 13.23 -1.73 -2.48
N GLU A 7 13.89 -2.78 -1.99
CA GLU A 7 13.21 -3.92 -1.37
C GLU A 7 13.02 -3.68 0.13
N ILE A 8 11.80 -3.90 0.62
CA ILE A 8 11.45 -3.80 2.03
C ILE A 8 10.91 -5.15 2.50
N LYS A 9 11.63 -5.78 3.44
CA LYS A 9 11.22 -7.06 4.03
C LYS A 9 10.20 -6.85 5.13
N ASN A 10 9.20 -7.72 5.17
CA ASN A 10 8.18 -7.77 6.22
C ASN A 10 7.54 -6.41 6.52
N LEU A 11 7.17 -5.66 5.47
CA LEU A 11 6.58 -4.33 5.62
C LEU A 11 5.33 -4.42 6.50
N ARG A 12 5.33 -3.67 7.61
CA ARG A 12 4.28 -3.71 8.65
C ARG A 12 4.04 -5.11 9.25
N GLY A 13 5.02 -5.99 9.21
CA GLY A 13 4.91 -7.38 9.68
C GLY A 13 4.31 -8.35 8.67
N GLY A 14 4.12 -7.94 7.41
CA GLY A 14 3.61 -8.79 6.34
C GLY A 14 4.57 -9.91 5.91
N LYS A 15 4.09 -10.79 5.04
CA LYS A 15 4.86 -11.93 4.51
C LYS A 15 5.79 -11.50 3.39
N GLY A 16 7.02 -12.01 3.39
CA GLY A 16 7.97 -11.82 2.29
C GLY A 16 8.52 -10.39 2.20
N SER A 17 8.63 -9.87 0.98
CA SER A 17 9.12 -8.52 0.71
C SER A 17 8.26 -7.79 -0.30
N VAL A 18 8.32 -6.46 -0.27
CA VAL A 18 7.71 -5.59 -1.27
C VAL A 18 8.78 -4.74 -1.94
N LEU A 19 8.51 -4.32 -3.16
CA LEU A 19 9.35 -3.39 -3.89
C LEU A 19 8.68 -2.02 -3.88
N MET A 20 9.39 -0.99 -3.41
CA MET A 20 8.85 0.36 -3.27
C MET A 20 9.67 1.36 -4.08
N GLU A 21 8.99 2.20 -4.84
CA GLU A 21 9.56 3.33 -5.57
C GLU A 21 8.89 4.61 -5.07
N LYS A 22 9.65 5.47 -4.38
CA LYS A 22 9.12 6.72 -3.81
C LYS A 22 9.20 7.86 -4.81
N TRP A 23 8.23 8.75 -4.77
CA TRP A 23 8.27 9.98 -5.54
C TRP A 23 9.22 10.99 -4.87
N ASP A 24 10.09 11.60 -5.67
CA ASP A 24 11.19 12.44 -5.20
C ASP A 24 10.74 13.72 -4.45
N VAL A 25 9.77 14.45 -5.00
CA VAL A 25 9.28 15.72 -4.42
C VAL A 25 7.79 15.59 -4.12
N LEU A 26 7.46 15.50 -2.83
CA LEU A 26 6.09 15.31 -2.38
C LEU A 26 5.26 16.60 -2.52
N PRO A 27 3.98 16.50 -2.90
CA PRO A 27 3.03 17.60 -2.77
C PRO A 27 2.92 18.09 -1.32
N PRO A 28 2.48 19.34 -1.08
CA PRO A 28 2.13 19.80 0.25
C PRO A 28 1.15 18.84 0.92
N HIS A 29 1.33 18.60 2.22
CA HIS A 29 0.50 17.70 3.04
C HIS A 29 0.53 16.20 2.65
N CYS A 30 1.38 15.79 1.71
CA CYS A 30 1.58 14.38 1.38
C CYS A 30 2.79 13.83 2.15
N LYS A 31 2.59 12.77 2.94
CA LYS A 31 3.68 12.08 3.68
C LYS A 31 4.35 10.99 2.85
N LEU A 32 3.62 10.41 1.91
CA LEU A 32 4.11 9.34 1.05
C LEU A 32 3.37 9.37 -0.28
N TYR A 33 4.13 9.35 -1.37
CA TYR A 33 3.63 9.04 -2.69
C TYR A 33 4.58 8.01 -3.31
N SER A 34 4.12 6.78 -3.48
CA SER A 34 4.97 5.67 -3.90
C SER A 34 4.22 4.69 -4.79
N ARG A 35 4.95 4.07 -5.72
CA ARG A 35 4.52 2.84 -6.37
C ARG A 35 5.05 1.67 -5.54
N ILE A 36 4.16 0.75 -5.19
CA ILE A 36 4.51 -0.47 -4.44
C ILE A 36 4.13 -1.67 -5.30
N THR A 37 5.08 -2.58 -5.50
CA THR A 37 4.85 -3.89 -6.10
C THR A 37 4.93 -4.95 -5.02
N ILE A 38 3.88 -5.75 -4.89
CA ILE A 38 3.80 -6.88 -3.97
C ILE A 38 3.95 -8.14 -4.83
N PRO A 39 5.07 -8.88 -4.74
CA PRO A 39 5.24 -10.16 -5.42
C PRO A 39 4.18 -11.17 -4.98
N GLU A 40 4.00 -12.22 -5.78
CA GLU A 40 3.14 -13.35 -5.42
C GLU A 40 3.53 -13.90 -4.04
N ASP A 41 2.54 -14.34 -3.27
CA ASP A 41 2.70 -14.85 -1.90
C ASP A 41 3.27 -13.87 -0.85
N CYS A 42 3.49 -12.61 -1.19
CA CYS A 42 3.91 -11.56 -0.26
C CYS A 42 2.73 -10.71 0.21
N SER A 43 2.90 -9.98 1.31
CA SER A 43 1.87 -9.07 1.82
C SER A 43 2.49 -7.87 2.55
N ILE A 44 1.71 -6.79 2.64
CA ILE A 44 1.88 -5.80 3.71
C ILE A 44 1.18 -6.37 4.95
N GLY A 45 1.58 -5.98 6.16
CA GLY A 45 0.90 -6.40 7.38
C GLY A 45 -0.24 -5.47 7.75
N ALA A 46 -1.23 -5.98 8.49
CA ALA A 46 -2.36 -5.20 8.96
C ALA A 46 -1.91 -4.04 9.86
N HIS A 47 -2.37 -2.83 9.57
CA HIS A 47 -2.00 -1.63 10.31
C HIS A 47 -3.08 -0.55 10.23
N VAL A 48 -2.97 0.47 11.08
CA VAL A 48 -3.92 1.58 11.17
C VAL A 48 -3.23 2.89 10.80
N HIS A 49 -3.93 3.69 10.00
CA HIS A 49 -3.62 5.09 9.79
C HIS A 49 -4.37 5.93 10.83
N ALA A 50 -3.71 6.32 11.93
CA ALA A 50 -4.39 7.06 13.02
C ALA A 50 -4.48 8.57 12.77
N ASN A 51 -3.54 9.11 11.98
CA ASN A 51 -3.31 10.55 11.83
C ASN A 51 -3.23 11.00 10.36
N ASP A 52 -3.58 10.10 9.44
CA ASP A 52 -3.53 10.31 8.00
C ASP A 52 -4.58 9.45 7.31
N GLU A 53 -4.80 9.77 6.04
CA GLU A 53 -5.59 8.96 5.12
C GLU A 53 -4.65 8.33 4.11
N GLU A 54 -5.02 7.15 3.62
CA GLU A 54 -4.31 6.48 2.53
C GLU A 54 -5.25 6.26 1.35
N ILE A 55 -4.73 6.46 0.15
CA ILE A 55 -5.40 6.14 -1.11
C ILE A 55 -4.48 5.22 -1.89
N VAL A 56 -4.95 4.01 -2.19
CA VAL A 56 -4.24 3.03 -2.99
C VAL A 56 -5.00 2.83 -4.30
N TYR A 57 -4.28 2.89 -5.42
CA TYR A 57 -4.82 2.61 -6.74
C TYR A 57 -4.14 1.37 -7.34
N CYS A 58 -4.94 0.37 -7.71
CA CYS A 58 -4.41 -0.85 -8.32
C CYS A 58 -4.04 -0.60 -9.79
N LEU A 59 -2.73 -0.60 -10.09
CA LEU A 59 -2.23 -0.41 -11.45
C LEU A 59 -2.35 -1.68 -12.30
N SER A 60 -2.08 -2.86 -11.72
CA SER A 60 -2.04 -4.14 -12.41
C SER A 60 -1.99 -5.31 -11.41
N GLY A 61 -2.15 -6.54 -11.89
CA GLY A 61 -2.12 -7.75 -11.07
C GLY A 61 -3.49 -8.10 -10.48
N ASN A 62 -3.51 -9.11 -9.60
CA ASN A 62 -4.72 -9.53 -8.90
C ASN A 62 -4.37 -9.75 -7.42
N GLY A 63 -5.07 -9.09 -6.52
CA GLY A 63 -4.83 -9.20 -5.09
C GLY A 63 -6.10 -9.06 -4.28
N LYS A 64 -5.90 -8.84 -2.98
CA LYS A 64 -6.96 -8.53 -2.03
C LYS A 64 -6.48 -7.39 -1.15
N VAL A 65 -7.43 -6.60 -0.68
CA VAL A 65 -7.22 -5.61 0.39
C VAL A 65 -8.07 -6.01 1.58
N MET A 66 -7.55 -5.87 2.79
CA MET A 66 -8.32 -6.10 4.01
C MET A 66 -8.76 -4.77 4.60
N ILE A 67 -10.07 -4.60 4.80
CA ILE A 67 -10.69 -3.42 5.40
C ILE A 67 -11.46 -3.89 6.62
N ASP A 68 -11.06 -3.42 7.82
CA ASP A 68 -11.67 -3.81 9.10
C ASP A 68 -11.84 -5.34 9.29
N GLY A 69 -10.82 -6.09 8.87
CA GLY A 69 -10.78 -7.55 8.99
C GLY A 69 -11.53 -8.31 7.88
N VAL A 70 -12.14 -7.62 6.91
CA VAL A 70 -12.82 -8.24 5.77
C VAL A 70 -11.97 -8.10 4.51
N CYS A 71 -11.71 -9.22 3.83
CA CYS A 71 -10.94 -9.22 2.60
C CYS A 71 -11.82 -8.97 1.37
N HIS A 72 -11.46 -7.96 0.59
CA HIS A 72 -12.10 -7.61 -0.68
C HIS A 72 -11.14 -7.87 -1.85
N PRO A 73 -11.63 -8.25 -3.04
CA PRO A 73 -10.79 -8.28 -4.24
C PRO A 73 -10.24 -6.90 -4.52
N PHE A 74 -8.97 -6.83 -4.93
CA PHE A 74 -8.34 -5.59 -5.37
C PHE A 74 -7.72 -5.81 -6.75
N LEU A 75 -8.39 -5.29 -7.76
CA LEU A 75 -8.15 -5.55 -9.18
C LEU A 75 -7.79 -4.26 -9.91
N PRO A 76 -7.18 -4.32 -11.11
CA PRO A 76 -6.70 -3.13 -11.81
C PRO A 76 -7.83 -2.12 -12.04
N GLY A 77 -7.57 -0.86 -11.74
CA GLY A 77 -8.55 0.23 -11.82
C GLY A 77 -9.35 0.47 -10.54
N MET A 78 -9.26 -0.42 -9.55
CA MET A 78 -9.89 -0.21 -8.24
C MET A 78 -9.10 0.79 -7.40
N VAL A 79 -9.84 1.56 -6.59
CA VAL A 79 -9.32 2.49 -5.60
C VAL A 79 -9.77 2.00 -4.23
N ASP A 80 -8.82 1.94 -3.31
CA ASP A 80 -9.08 1.83 -1.89
C ASP A 80 -8.78 3.17 -1.23
N HIS A 81 -9.69 3.62 -0.35
CA HIS A 81 -9.53 4.82 0.46
C HIS A 81 -9.73 4.44 1.92
N THR A 82 -8.66 4.60 2.69
CA THR A 82 -8.62 4.30 4.10
C THR A 82 -8.61 5.62 4.88
N SER A 83 -9.75 5.92 5.51
CA SER A 83 -9.90 7.04 6.46
C SER A 83 -9.20 6.75 7.79
N PRO A 84 -9.00 7.75 8.66
CA PRO A 84 -8.30 7.51 9.91
C PRO A 84 -9.04 6.46 10.75
N TRP A 85 -8.26 5.63 11.46
CA TRP A 85 -8.71 4.53 12.34
C TRP A 85 -9.19 3.24 11.66
N ILE A 86 -9.27 3.21 10.33
CA ILE A 86 -9.55 1.98 9.59
C ILE A 86 -8.30 1.10 9.56
N ILE A 87 -8.49 -0.21 9.77
CA ILE A 87 -7.41 -1.19 9.64
C ILE A 87 -7.27 -1.58 8.17
N LEU A 88 -6.07 -1.42 7.62
CA LEU A 88 -5.70 -1.74 6.25
C LEU A 88 -4.64 -2.84 6.18
N CYS A 89 -4.71 -3.71 5.16
CA CYS A 89 -3.67 -4.68 4.78
C CYS A 89 -3.69 -5.00 3.29
#